data_AF-A0A853BD59-F1
#
_entry.id   AF-A0A853BD59-F1
#
_cell.length_a   1.000
_cell.length_b   1.000
_cell.length_c   1.000
_cell.angle_alpha   90.00
_cell.angle_beta   90.00
_cell.angle_gamma   90.00
#
_symmetry.space_group_name_H-M   'P 1'
#
loop_
_entity.id
_entity.type
_entity.pdbx_description
1 polymer ?
#
loop_
_entity_poly.entity_id
_entity_poly.type
_entity_poly.pdbx_seq_one_letter_code
_entity_poly.pdbx_strand_id
1 'polypeptide(L)'
;MILDHLVYATPDLARTVADLRGRGLDLVPGGPHPGRGTRNHLAGLVDGAYLEVIGPDPDQDAPDGPRPFGIDDLTAPRLVTWAIRVPDLAAALEETRAAGYPFGDAVPMSRRRPDGVLLSWSLAFPREDGGVVPFLIDWQDSPHPADSLTTSAVLESLTGVHPDPGLVAGPLTALGAVLTVVTGPGPHLEAVLAVDGGEVVLR
;
A
#
# COMPACT_ATOMS: atom_id res chain seq x y z
N MET A 1 -14.41 7.18 0.71
CA MET A 1 -12.97 6.89 0.73
C MET A 1 -12.70 6.01 1.95
N ILE A 2 -12.16 4.81 1.76
CA ILE A 2 -11.90 3.81 2.82
C ILE A 2 -10.48 3.30 2.64
N LEU A 3 -9.79 2.94 3.72
CA LEU A 3 -8.51 2.24 3.64
C LEU A 3 -8.65 0.99 2.75
N ASP A 4 -7.78 0.88 1.74
CA ASP A 4 -7.71 -0.29 0.86
C ASP A 4 -6.63 -1.25 1.36
N HIS A 5 -5.39 -0.76 1.44
CA HIS A 5 -4.28 -1.53 1.97
C HIS A 5 -3.12 -0.69 2.46
N LEU A 6 -2.26 -1.34 3.25
CA LEU A 6 -0.92 -0.88 3.60
C LEU A 6 0.11 -1.52 2.65
N VAL A 7 1.16 -0.79 2.27
CA VAL A 7 2.24 -1.31 1.41
C VAL A 7 3.53 -1.43 2.21
N TYR A 8 3.94 -2.67 2.49
CA TYR A 8 5.18 -3.03 3.16
C TYR A 8 6.19 -3.56 2.15
N ALA A 9 7.10 -2.69 1.73
CA ALA A 9 8.10 -3.02 0.72
C ALA A 9 9.35 -3.62 1.36
N THR A 10 10.04 -4.50 0.65
CA THR A 10 11.23 -5.19 1.16
C THR A 10 12.23 -5.54 0.06
N PRO A 11 13.56 -5.53 0.35
CA PRO A 11 14.56 -6.03 -0.59
C PRO A 11 14.60 -7.57 -0.69
N ASP A 12 14.05 -8.29 0.29
CA ASP A 12 14.00 -9.77 0.32
C ASP A 12 12.62 -10.24 0.73
N LEU A 13 11.77 -10.50 -0.27
CA LEU A 13 10.39 -10.87 -0.06
C LEU A 13 10.24 -12.19 0.70
N ALA A 14 11.04 -13.20 0.35
CA ALA A 14 10.92 -14.53 0.95
C ALA A 14 11.25 -14.47 2.45
N ARG A 15 12.31 -13.75 2.82
CA ARG A 15 12.70 -13.56 4.21
C ARG A 15 11.68 -12.75 5.00
N THR A 16 11.18 -11.65 4.45
CA THR A 16 10.18 -10.81 5.13
C THR A 16 8.87 -11.55 5.35
N VAL A 17 8.40 -12.32 4.36
CA VAL A 17 7.20 -13.14 4.50
C VAL A 17 7.38 -14.22 5.58
N ALA A 18 8.54 -14.86 5.65
CA ALA A 18 8.83 -15.86 6.69
C ALA A 18 8.84 -15.23 8.09
N ASP A 19 9.45 -14.06 8.26
CA ASP A 19 9.46 -13.31 9.53
C ASP A 19 8.04 -12.93 9.98
N LEU A 20 7.27 -12.29 9.09
CA LEU A 20 5.91 -11.83 9.41
C LEU A 20 4.96 -13.00 9.73
N ARG A 21 5.09 -14.14 9.04
CA ARG A 21 4.38 -15.38 9.41
C ARG A 21 4.77 -15.88 10.80
N GLY A 22 6.07 -15.85 11.12
CA GLY A 22 6.56 -16.19 12.46
C GLY A 22 6.03 -15.26 13.56
N ARG A 23 5.62 -14.03 13.19
CA ARG A 23 5.00 -13.03 14.07
C ARG A 23 3.47 -13.08 14.07
N GLY A 24 2.84 -14.06 13.42
CA GLY A 24 1.40 -14.30 13.48
C GLY A 24 0.58 -13.75 12.30
N LEU A 25 1.20 -13.23 11.24
CA LEU A 25 0.48 -12.81 10.03
C LEU A 25 0.28 -13.96 9.04
N ASP A 26 -0.97 -14.25 8.68
CA ASP A 26 -1.33 -15.22 7.65
C ASP A 26 -1.22 -14.59 6.25
N LEU A 27 0.02 -14.63 5.73
CA LEU A 27 0.35 -14.14 4.39
C LEU A 27 0.11 -15.22 3.34
N VAL A 28 -0.67 -14.92 2.31
CA VAL A 28 -0.88 -15.76 1.11
C VAL A 28 -0.25 -15.15 -0.14
N PRO A 29 0.16 -15.94 -1.15
CA PRO A 29 0.67 -15.39 -2.40
C PRO A 29 -0.38 -14.52 -3.11
N GLY A 30 -0.02 -13.28 -3.47
CA GLY A 30 -0.89 -12.42 -4.27
C GLY A 30 -0.63 -12.56 -5.76
N GLY A 31 0.63 -12.41 -6.18
CA GLY A 31 1.09 -12.71 -7.54
C GLY A 31 2.16 -11.75 -8.07
N PRO A 32 2.65 -12.00 -9.30
CA PRO A 32 3.58 -11.11 -9.98
C PRO A 32 2.89 -9.83 -10.48
N HIS A 33 3.67 -8.77 -10.61
CA HIS A 33 3.36 -7.55 -11.36
C HIS A 33 4.18 -7.53 -12.66
N PRO A 34 3.66 -8.10 -13.77
CA PRO A 34 4.41 -8.25 -15.00
C PRO A 34 4.95 -6.91 -15.52
N GLY A 35 6.23 -6.89 -15.90
CA GLY A 35 6.91 -5.69 -16.40
C GLY A 35 7.32 -4.68 -15.31
N ARG A 36 7.00 -4.94 -14.04
CA ARG A 36 7.45 -4.13 -12.90
C ARG A 36 8.54 -4.79 -12.08
N GLY A 37 8.84 -6.07 -12.34
CA GLY A 37 9.89 -6.81 -11.65
C GLY A 37 9.61 -7.07 -10.16
N THR A 38 8.34 -7.01 -9.74
CA THR A 38 7.92 -7.23 -8.35
C THR A 38 6.82 -8.28 -8.27
N ARG A 39 6.68 -8.87 -7.08
CA ARG A 39 5.56 -9.72 -6.70
C ARG A 39 5.17 -9.46 -5.25
N ASN A 40 3.96 -9.85 -4.86
CA ASN A 40 3.45 -9.60 -3.52
C ASN A 40 2.92 -10.86 -2.80
N HIS A 41 2.84 -10.73 -1.48
CA HIS A 41 2.02 -11.54 -0.59
C HIS A 41 1.03 -10.64 0.13
N LEU A 42 -0.15 -11.17 0.45
CA LEU A 42 -1.25 -10.42 1.04
C LEU A 42 -1.63 -11.05 2.38
N ALA A 43 -1.91 -10.22 3.38
CA ALA A 43 -2.57 -10.66 4.62
C ALA A 43 -3.85 -9.85 4.80
N GLY A 44 -4.99 -10.52 5.03
CA GLY A 44 -6.26 -9.84 5.24
C GLY A 44 -6.26 -9.05 6.55
N LEU A 45 -6.80 -7.84 6.53
CA LEU A 45 -7.07 -7.05 7.73
C LEU A 45 -8.59 -6.99 7.97
N VAL A 46 -8.98 -6.62 9.19
CA VAL A 46 -10.39 -6.27 9.49
C VAL A 46 -10.86 -5.11 8.59
N ASP A 47 -12.18 -4.98 8.44
CA ASP A 47 -12.87 -3.93 7.66
C ASP A 47 -12.60 -3.96 6.14
N GLY A 48 -12.19 -5.12 5.63
CA GLY A 48 -12.01 -5.34 4.19
C GLY A 48 -10.79 -4.63 3.62
N ALA A 49 -9.78 -4.37 4.45
CA ALA A 49 -8.46 -3.91 4.06
C ALA A 49 -7.46 -5.09 4.02
N TYR A 50 -6.25 -4.85 3.53
CA TYR A 50 -5.17 -5.86 3.59
C TYR A 50 -3.78 -5.24 3.77
N LEU A 51 -2.81 -6.05 4.15
CA LEU A 51 -1.38 -5.73 4.09
C LEU A 51 -0.80 -6.32 2.81
N GLU A 52 -0.23 -5.49 1.95
CA GLU A 52 0.59 -5.92 0.82
C GLU A 52 2.06 -5.95 1.23
N VAL A 53 2.67 -7.14 1.22
CA VAL A 53 4.13 -7.29 1.35
C VAL A 53 4.70 -7.48 -0.05
N ILE A 54 5.47 -6.51 -0.53
CA ILE A 54 5.95 -6.44 -1.91
C ILE A 54 7.48 -6.39 -1.97
N GLY A 55 8.07 -7.11 -2.92
CA GLY A 55 9.52 -7.08 -3.13
C GLY A 55 9.91 -7.52 -4.55
N PRO A 56 11.22 -7.61 -4.83
CA PRO A 56 11.73 -8.07 -6.12
C PRO A 56 11.18 -9.46 -6.49
N ASP A 57 10.82 -9.63 -7.75
CA ASP A 57 10.46 -10.92 -8.32
C ASP A 57 11.67 -11.53 -9.03
N PRO A 58 12.25 -12.63 -8.52
CA PRO A 58 13.39 -13.29 -9.17
C PRO A 58 13.01 -14.05 -10.46
N ASP A 59 11.72 -14.29 -10.70
CA ASP A 59 11.23 -15.00 -11.88
C ASP A 59 10.87 -14.05 -13.04
N GLN A 60 11.14 -12.76 -12.90
CA GLN A 60 10.96 -11.74 -13.94
C GLN A 60 12.31 -11.15 -14.36
N ASP A 61 12.40 -10.75 -15.63
CA ASP A 61 13.49 -9.92 -16.10
C ASP A 61 13.55 -8.59 -15.32
N ALA A 62 14.74 -7.97 -15.31
CA ALA A 62 14.87 -6.63 -14.76
C ALA A 62 13.93 -5.67 -15.51
N PRO A 63 13.13 -4.86 -14.80
CA PRO A 63 12.27 -3.87 -15.44
C PRO A 63 13.11 -2.80 -16.16
N ASP A 64 12.52 -2.15 -17.17
CA ASP A 64 13.17 -1.08 -17.95
C ASP A 64 13.51 0.18 -17.12
N GLY A 65 12.99 0.28 -15.89
CA GLY A 65 13.22 1.36 -14.95
C GLY A 65 13.26 0.86 -13.51
N PRO A 66 13.35 1.75 -12.51
CA PRO A 66 13.36 1.34 -11.11
C PRO A 66 12.08 0.59 -10.76
N ARG A 67 12.20 -0.40 -9.86
CA ARG A 67 11.04 -1.06 -9.27
C ARG A 67 10.20 -0.04 -8.51
N PRO A 68 8.87 -0.22 -8.46
CA PRO A 68 7.98 0.68 -7.74
C PRO A 68 8.37 0.77 -6.26
N PHE A 69 7.92 1.84 -5.60
CA PHE A 69 8.11 2.10 -4.16
C PHE A 69 9.57 2.24 -3.70
N GLY A 70 10.52 2.46 -4.63
CA GLY A 70 11.93 2.59 -4.28
C GLY A 70 12.54 1.31 -3.70
N ILE A 71 11.95 0.14 -4.02
CA ILE A 71 12.39 -1.17 -3.51
C ILE A 71 13.89 -1.39 -3.71
N ASP A 72 14.43 -0.91 -4.83
CA ASP A 72 15.84 -1.09 -5.19
C ASP A 72 16.81 -0.34 -4.23
N ASP A 73 16.33 0.67 -3.51
CA ASP A 73 17.12 1.47 -2.55
C ASP A 73 16.93 1.00 -1.09
N LEU A 74 16.04 0.03 -0.84
CA LEU A 74 15.76 -0.47 0.50
C LEU A 74 16.88 -1.37 1.01
N THR A 75 17.38 -1.08 2.21
CA THR A 75 18.31 -1.96 2.94
C THR A 75 17.61 -2.85 3.97
N ALA A 76 16.34 -2.57 4.27
CA ALA A 76 15.48 -3.31 5.17
C ALA A 76 14.00 -3.13 4.76
N PRO A 77 13.09 -4.00 5.23
CA PRO A 77 11.66 -3.82 4.98
C PRO A 77 11.13 -2.51 5.57
N ARG A 78 10.20 -1.84 4.87
CA ARG A 78 9.65 -0.55 5.26
C ARG A 78 8.15 -0.43 4.93
N LEU A 79 7.38 0.22 5.79
CA LEU A 79 6.03 0.66 5.48
C LEU A 79 6.12 1.93 4.62
N VAL A 80 6.03 1.75 3.31
CA VAL A 80 6.41 2.77 2.33
C VAL A 80 5.27 3.69 1.93
N THR A 81 4.03 3.20 1.96
CA THR A 81 2.82 3.98 1.67
C THR A 81 1.57 3.18 2.04
N TRP A 82 0.41 3.73 1.74
CA TRP A 82 -0.91 3.14 1.94
C TRP A 82 -1.87 3.67 0.88
N ALA A 83 -3.01 2.99 0.74
CA ALA A 83 -3.96 3.22 -0.33
C ALA A 83 -5.35 3.53 0.21
N ILE A 84 -6.05 4.44 -0.45
CA ILE A 84 -7.47 4.68 -0.27
C ILE A 84 -8.22 4.25 -1.52
N ARG A 85 -9.22 3.38 -1.35
CA ARG A 85 -10.12 3.02 -2.45
C ARG A 85 -11.20 4.04 -2.69
N VAL A 86 -11.43 4.30 -3.96
CA VAL A 86 -12.46 5.20 -4.48
C VAL A 86 -13.33 4.47 -5.51
N PRO A 87 -14.63 4.81 -5.58
CA PRO A 87 -15.54 4.20 -6.56
C PRO A 87 -15.38 4.79 -7.98
N ASP A 88 -14.75 5.96 -8.09
CA ASP A 88 -14.46 6.65 -9.34
C ASP A 88 -13.17 7.45 -9.17
N LEU A 89 -12.08 6.96 -9.77
CA LEU A 89 -10.79 7.63 -9.70
C LEU A 89 -10.81 9.01 -10.38
N ALA A 90 -11.51 9.16 -11.50
CA ALA A 90 -11.51 10.42 -12.25
C ALA A 90 -12.19 11.54 -11.45
N ALA A 91 -13.30 11.24 -10.79
CA ALA A 91 -13.98 12.17 -9.89
C ALA A 91 -13.08 12.56 -8.69
N ALA A 92 -12.41 11.58 -8.06
CA ALA A 92 -11.53 11.86 -6.93
C ALA A 92 -10.31 12.73 -7.34
N LEU A 93 -9.76 12.51 -8.54
CA LEU A 93 -8.68 13.34 -9.09
C LEU A 93 -9.14 14.79 -9.34
N GLU A 94 -10.36 14.98 -9.82
CA GLU A 94 -10.94 16.30 -10.00
C GLU A 94 -11.14 17.03 -8.66
N GLU A 95 -11.66 16.33 -7.64
CA GLU A 95 -11.87 16.87 -6.29
C GLU A 95 -10.56 17.31 -5.64
N THR A 96 -9.55 16.44 -5.66
CA THR A 96 -8.22 16.75 -5.10
C THR A 96 -7.54 17.91 -5.84
N ARG A 97 -7.68 17.97 -7.18
CA ARG A 97 -7.19 19.10 -7.98
C ARG A 97 -7.91 20.40 -7.63
N ALA A 98 -9.23 20.38 -7.47
CA ALA A 98 -10.02 21.54 -7.08
C ALA A 98 -9.66 22.03 -5.67
N ALA A 99 -9.27 21.12 -4.78
CA ALA A 99 -8.76 21.44 -3.44
C ALA A 99 -7.31 21.96 -3.43
N GLY A 100 -6.62 22.01 -4.57
CA GLY A 100 -5.24 22.49 -4.69
C GLY A 100 -4.16 21.44 -4.42
N TYR A 101 -4.54 20.16 -4.36
CA TYR A 101 -3.64 19.04 -4.09
C TYR A 101 -3.67 18.03 -5.25
N PRO A 102 -3.21 18.40 -6.45
CA PRO A 102 -3.31 17.52 -7.61
C PRO A 102 -2.43 16.29 -7.44
N PHE A 103 -3.02 15.13 -7.71
CA PHE A 103 -2.35 13.85 -7.86
C PHE A 103 -1.77 13.72 -9.27
N GLY A 104 -0.91 12.71 -9.46
CA GLY A 104 -0.45 12.30 -10.79
C GLY A 104 -1.56 11.69 -11.64
N ASP A 105 -1.25 11.44 -12.91
CA ASP A 105 -2.19 10.82 -13.84
C ASP A 105 -2.57 9.40 -13.41
N ALA A 106 -3.78 8.98 -13.77
CA ALA A 106 -4.23 7.62 -13.56
C ALA A 106 -3.38 6.61 -14.35
N VAL A 107 -2.82 5.63 -13.65
CA VAL A 107 -2.01 4.55 -14.21
C VAL A 107 -2.82 3.26 -14.20
N PRO A 108 -3.20 2.71 -15.37
CA PRO A 108 -3.89 1.43 -15.44
C PRO A 108 -2.93 0.29 -15.09
N MET A 109 -3.44 -0.66 -14.30
CA MET A 109 -2.70 -1.82 -13.83
C MET A 109 -3.56 -3.08 -13.95
N SER A 110 -2.91 -4.23 -14.06
CA SER A 110 -3.58 -5.51 -13.98
C SER A 110 -2.65 -6.62 -13.52
N ARG A 111 -3.21 -7.67 -12.93
CA ARG A 111 -2.52 -8.95 -12.72
C ARG A 111 -3.50 -10.11 -12.81
N ARG A 112 -2.97 -11.28 -13.15
CA ARG A 112 -3.72 -12.53 -13.09
C ARG A 112 -3.44 -13.22 -11.76
N ARG A 113 -4.50 -13.59 -11.04
CA ARG A 113 -4.42 -14.43 -9.84
C ARG A 113 -4.01 -15.86 -10.21
N PRO A 114 -3.48 -16.67 -9.26
CA PRO A 114 -3.20 -18.09 -9.50
C PRO A 114 -4.41 -18.92 -9.98
N ASP A 115 -5.63 -18.52 -9.60
CA ASP A 115 -6.88 -19.15 -10.03
C ASP A 115 -7.37 -18.71 -11.42
N GLY A 116 -6.59 -17.87 -12.13
CA GLY A 116 -6.85 -17.44 -13.48
C GLY A 116 -7.69 -16.16 -13.62
N VAL A 117 -8.26 -15.63 -12.53
CA VAL A 117 -9.03 -14.38 -12.58
C VAL A 117 -8.10 -13.20 -12.86
N LEU A 118 -8.49 -12.36 -13.83
CA LEU A 118 -7.80 -11.11 -14.14
C LEU A 118 -8.35 -10.01 -13.23
N LEU A 119 -7.47 -9.37 -12.47
CA LEU A 119 -7.76 -8.14 -11.75
C LEU A 119 -7.22 -6.97 -12.57
N SER A 120 -8.03 -5.93 -12.69
CA SER A 120 -7.74 -4.66 -13.35
C SER A 120 -8.11 -3.52 -12.41
N TRP A 121 -7.24 -2.53 -12.32
CA TRP A 121 -7.44 -1.36 -11.47
C TRP A 121 -6.70 -0.16 -12.04
N SER A 122 -7.01 1.03 -11.53
CA SER A 122 -6.24 2.25 -11.79
C SER A 122 -5.69 2.82 -10.50
N LEU A 123 -4.50 3.41 -10.58
CA LEU A 123 -3.82 4.05 -9.45
C LEU A 123 -3.49 5.50 -9.77
N ALA A 124 -3.51 6.37 -8.78
CA ALA A 124 -2.91 7.70 -8.89
C ALA A 124 -2.17 8.07 -7.60
N PHE A 125 -0.94 8.54 -7.74
CA PHE A 125 -0.05 8.85 -6.62
C PHE A 125 -0.09 10.35 -6.29
N PRO A 126 0.03 10.73 -5.00
CA PRO A 126 0.22 12.13 -4.64
C PRO A 126 1.60 12.62 -5.13
N ARG A 127 1.85 13.92 -4.99
CA ARG A 127 3.21 14.46 -5.12
C ARG A 127 4.11 13.90 -4.01
N GLU A 128 5.40 13.76 -4.30
CA GLU A 128 6.43 13.26 -3.38
C GLU A 128 6.33 13.88 -1.98
N ASP A 129 6.02 13.03 -1.01
CA ASP A 129 5.80 13.36 0.40
C ASP A 129 6.40 12.29 1.34
N GLY A 130 7.13 11.34 0.76
CA GLY A 130 7.73 10.20 1.45
C GLY A 130 6.75 9.14 1.94
N GLY A 131 5.53 9.09 1.38
CA GLY A 131 4.54 8.02 1.55
C GLY A 131 3.43 8.29 2.56
N VAL A 132 3.37 9.50 3.13
CA VAL A 132 2.44 9.84 4.23
C VAL A 132 1.01 10.09 3.74
N VAL A 133 0.84 10.75 2.60
CA VAL A 133 -0.43 10.90 1.89
C VAL A 133 -0.66 9.61 1.09
N PRO A 134 -1.86 9.01 1.19
CA PRO A 134 -2.15 7.79 0.47
C PRO A 134 -2.26 8.03 -1.03
N PHE A 135 -1.97 7.00 -1.81
CA PHE A 135 -2.39 6.96 -3.20
C PHE A 135 -3.85 6.52 -3.33
N LEU A 136 -4.46 6.86 -4.45
CA LEU A 136 -5.83 6.47 -4.78
C LEU A 136 -5.84 5.22 -5.63
N ILE A 137 -6.76 4.31 -5.34
CA ILE A 137 -6.99 3.08 -6.11
C ILE A 137 -8.46 2.92 -6.46
N ASP A 138 -8.72 2.51 -7.70
CA ASP A 138 -10.04 2.16 -8.20
C ASP A 138 -9.97 0.77 -8.84
N TRP A 139 -10.65 -0.20 -8.20
CA TRP A 139 -10.71 -1.60 -8.63
C TRP A 139 -11.63 -1.85 -9.83
N GLN A 140 -12.34 -0.83 -10.30
CA GLN A 140 -13.26 -0.92 -11.43
C GLN A 140 -14.27 -2.08 -11.21
N ASP A 141 -14.45 -2.95 -12.20
CA ASP A 141 -15.32 -4.13 -12.12
C ASP A 141 -14.64 -5.35 -11.48
N SER A 142 -13.39 -5.24 -11.01
CA SER A 142 -12.67 -6.36 -10.43
C SER A 142 -13.15 -6.69 -9.02
N PRO A 143 -13.19 -7.97 -8.62
CA PRO A 143 -13.39 -8.32 -7.22
C PRO A 143 -12.24 -7.77 -6.36
N HIS A 144 -12.58 -7.26 -5.18
CA HIS A 144 -11.58 -6.68 -4.29
C HIS A 144 -10.72 -7.80 -3.66
N PRO A 145 -9.39 -7.66 -3.54
CA PRO A 145 -8.54 -8.72 -3.00
C PRO A 145 -8.97 -9.20 -1.61
N ALA A 146 -9.30 -8.26 -0.72
CA ALA A 146 -9.72 -8.57 0.65
C ALA A 146 -10.95 -9.48 0.74
N ASP A 147 -11.84 -9.51 -0.27
CA ASP A 147 -13.05 -10.36 -0.27
C ASP A 147 -12.71 -11.86 -0.28
N SER A 148 -11.50 -12.22 -0.67
CA SER A 148 -11.00 -13.59 -0.75
C SER A 148 -9.97 -13.94 0.32
N LEU A 149 -9.59 -12.98 1.17
CA LEU A 149 -8.58 -13.19 2.22
C LEU A 149 -9.26 -13.58 3.53
N THR A 150 -8.66 -14.53 4.23
CA THR A 150 -8.95 -14.72 5.65
C THR A 150 -8.39 -13.53 6.43
N THR A 151 -9.17 -13.00 7.36
CA THR A 151 -8.72 -11.93 8.27
C THR A 151 -7.60 -12.45 9.15
N SER A 152 -6.43 -11.82 9.05
CA SER A 152 -5.22 -12.17 9.78
C SER A 152 -4.94 -11.24 10.96
N ALA A 153 -5.33 -9.96 10.88
CA ALA A 153 -4.97 -8.97 11.88
C ALA A 153 -5.97 -7.79 11.93
N VAL A 154 -5.93 -7.04 13.02
CA VAL A 154 -6.64 -5.76 13.17
C VAL A 154 -5.63 -4.63 13.08
N LEU A 155 -5.89 -3.61 12.25
CA LEU A 155 -5.10 -2.38 12.27
C LEU A 155 -5.54 -1.53 13.47
N GLU A 156 -4.72 -1.47 14.52
CA GLU A 156 -5.03 -0.69 15.72
C GLU A 156 -4.66 0.79 15.55
N SER A 157 -3.54 1.05 14.88
CA SER A 157 -3.13 2.41 14.57
C SER A 157 -2.29 2.49 13.31
N LEU A 158 -2.45 3.61 12.60
CA LEU A 158 -1.57 4.07 11.54
C LEU A 158 -1.16 5.51 11.88
N THR A 159 0.14 5.75 11.96
CA THR A 159 0.72 7.06 12.30
C THR A 159 1.67 7.47 11.19
N GLY A 160 1.50 8.69 10.68
CA GLY A 160 2.48 9.34 9.83
C GLY A 160 3.50 10.11 10.67
N VAL A 161 4.72 10.16 10.19
CA VAL A 161 5.75 11.06 10.69
C VAL A 161 6.21 11.91 9.53
N HIS A 162 6.35 13.22 9.73
CA HIS A 162 6.83 14.14 8.69
C HIS A 162 7.63 15.30 9.32
N PRO A 163 8.69 15.83 8.67
CA PRO A 163 9.41 17.01 9.18
C PRO A 163 8.54 18.25 9.33
N ASP A 164 7.53 18.38 8.47
CA ASP A 164 6.53 19.44 8.49
C ASP A 164 5.12 18.85 8.28
N PRO A 165 4.42 18.43 9.36
CA PRO A 165 3.07 17.86 9.25
C PRO A 165 2.06 18.76 8.53
N GLY A 166 2.29 20.08 8.49
CA GLY A 166 1.43 21.03 7.80
C GLY A 166 1.37 20.80 6.29
N LEU A 167 2.45 20.29 5.68
CA LEU A 167 2.51 20.01 4.24
C LEU A 167 1.62 18.85 3.80
N VAL A 168 1.36 17.89 4.69
CA VAL A 168 0.55 16.69 4.39
C VAL A 168 -0.87 16.78 4.93
N ALA A 169 -1.13 17.66 5.90
CA ALA A 169 -2.47 17.84 6.49
C ALA A 169 -3.54 18.25 5.47
N GLY A 170 -3.19 19.14 4.53
CA GLY A 170 -4.08 19.60 3.47
C GLY A 170 -4.54 18.49 2.52
N PRO A 171 -3.61 17.78 1.87
CA PRO A 171 -3.93 16.61 1.04
C PRO A 171 -4.73 15.55 1.78
N LEU A 172 -4.34 15.18 3.02
CA LEU A 172 -5.07 14.21 3.84
C LEU A 172 -6.52 14.66 4.08
N THR A 173 -6.73 15.94 4.39
CA THR A 173 -8.08 16.51 4.57
C THR A 173 -8.90 16.47 3.29
N ALA A 174 -8.28 16.79 2.14
CA ALA A 174 -8.96 16.76 0.84
C ALA A 174 -9.43 15.34 0.45
N LEU A 175 -8.76 14.31 0.94
CA LEU A 175 -9.14 12.91 0.77
C LEU A 175 -10.13 12.41 1.83
N GLY A 176 -10.45 13.22 2.84
CA GLY A 176 -11.15 12.76 4.04
C GLY A 176 -10.38 11.68 4.82
N ALA A 177 -9.06 11.61 4.63
CA ALA A 177 -8.19 10.63 5.24
C ALA A 177 -7.87 11.03 6.70
N VAL A 178 -8.24 10.19 7.65
CA VAL A 178 -7.91 10.39 9.06
C VAL A 178 -6.58 9.71 9.37
N LEU A 179 -5.51 10.50 9.46
CA LEU A 179 -4.18 10.02 9.83
C LEU A 179 -3.58 10.97 10.87
N THR A 180 -3.15 10.43 12.01
CA THR A 180 -2.34 11.20 12.96
C THR A 180 -0.96 11.38 12.36
N VAL A 181 -0.52 12.63 12.17
CA VAL A 181 0.84 12.94 11.68
C VAL A 181 1.61 13.71 12.76
N VAL A 182 2.76 13.18 13.17
CA VAL A 182 3.64 13.81 14.16
C VAL A 182 4.92 14.34 13.52
N THR A 183 5.54 15.34 14.16
CA THR A 183 6.83 15.88 13.69
C THR A 183 7.95 14.88 13.94
N GLY A 184 8.81 14.65 12.95
CA GLY A 184 10.01 13.83 13.10
C GLY A 184 11.08 14.13 12.04
N PRO A 185 12.23 13.43 12.06
CA PRO A 185 13.39 13.78 11.24
C PRO A 185 13.21 13.51 9.74
N GLY A 186 12.26 12.66 9.36
CA GLY A 186 12.00 12.30 7.97
C GLY A 186 10.64 11.63 7.80
N PRO A 187 10.08 11.66 6.58
CA PRO A 187 8.78 11.08 6.31
C PRO A 187 8.80 9.56 6.47
N HIS A 188 7.87 9.00 7.24
CA HIS A 188 7.63 7.55 7.30
C HIS A 188 6.26 7.25 7.92
N LEU A 189 5.86 5.99 7.86
CA LEU A 189 4.66 5.48 8.48
C LEU A 189 5.02 4.47 9.57
N GLU A 190 4.20 4.39 10.60
CA GLU A 190 4.20 3.31 11.57
C GLU A 190 2.79 2.73 11.66
N ALA A 191 2.66 1.41 11.52
CA ALA A 191 1.41 0.71 11.74
C ALA A 191 1.56 -0.30 12.88
N VAL A 192 0.55 -0.37 13.74
CA VAL A 192 0.43 -1.40 14.77
C VAL A 192 -0.71 -2.33 14.40
N LEU A 193 -0.37 -3.60 14.18
CA LEU A 193 -1.32 -4.66 13.86
C LEU A 193 -1.49 -5.57 15.07
N ALA A 194 -2.71 -5.69 15.59
CA ALA A 194 -3.04 -6.73 16.55
C ALA A 194 -3.20 -8.07 15.83
N VAL A 195 -2.48 -9.08 16.34
CA VAL A 195 -2.49 -10.46 15.86
C VAL A 195 -2.81 -11.39 17.03
N ASP A 196 -3.12 -12.65 16.73
CA ASP A 196 -3.34 -13.64 17.78
C ASP A 196 -2.07 -13.78 18.66
N GLY A 197 -2.19 -13.39 19.94
CA GLY A 197 -1.13 -13.53 20.93
C GLY A 197 -0.11 -12.39 20.97
N GLY A 198 -0.31 -11.27 20.26
CA GLY A 198 0.57 -10.12 20.37
C GLY A 198 0.29 -9.00 19.37
N GLU A 199 1.33 -8.21 19.10
CA GLU A 199 1.30 -7.09 18.15
C GLU A 199 2.45 -7.19 17.15
N VAL A 200 2.19 -6.70 15.95
CA VAL A 200 3.16 -6.53 14.87
C VAL A 200 3.26 -5.05 14.55
N VAL A 201 4.39 -4.45 14.92
CA VAL A 201 4.74 -3.09 14.49
C VAL A 201 5.46 -3.15 13.15
N LEU A 202 4.98 -2.35 12.18
CA LEU A 202 5.57 -2.13 10.87
C LEU A 202 6.03 -0.66 10.78
N ARG A 203 7.27 -0.44 10.36
CA ARG A 203 7.89 0.87 10.11
C ARG A 203 8.52 0.86 8.74
#